data_AF-A0A8J5JVK5-F1
#
_entry.id   AF-A0A8J5JVK5-F1
#
_cell.length_a   1.000
_cell.length_b   1.000
_cell.length_c   1.000
_cell.angle_alpha   90.00
_cell.angle_beta   90.00
_cell.angle_gamma   90.00
#
_symmetry.space_group_name_H-M   'P 1'
#
loop_
_entity.id
_entity.type
_entity.pdbx_description
1 polymer ?
#
loop_
_entity_poly.entity_id
_entity_poly.type
_entity_poly.pdbx_seq_one_letter_code
_entity_poly.pdbx_strand_id
1 'polypeptide(L)'
;MSSRGCLNNPNVFCYICGCFVLQKQRQEITAFVKNAYFAYFGVKLVPMVWWEPKNHGDDCYFFCLKIEGYNAKNKQGIVYPNIPSAMRPVPHGPEVAVPIPTDVLQSVSSESDRDSSSDNVSDAYQAEDISDKPEVFTQSEINDLVRDLNLPKESTELLGSRLKSKKLLSKGAHFSWYR
;
A
#
# COMPACT_ATOMS: atom_id res chain seq x y z
N MET A 1 -16.19 -41.44 6.89
CA MET A 1 -16.02 -40.62 5.66
C MET A 1 -15.48 -39.28 6.11
N SER A 2 -14.18 -39.02 5.95
CA SER A 2 -13.59 -37.71 6.33
C SER A 2 -14.33 -36.60 5.58
N SER A 3 -14.68 -35.53 6.30
CA SER A 3 -15.27 -34.34 5.70
C SER A 3 -14.40 -33.89 4.53
N ARG A 4 -15.02 -33.68 3.37
CA ARG A 4 -14.36 -33.23 2.14
C ARG A 4 -14.00 -31.74 2.24
N GLY A 5 -13.33 -31.35 3.31
CA GLY A 5 -12.92 -29.98 3.58
C GLY A 5 -11.44 -29.78 3.27
N CYS A 6 -11.09 -28.57 2.86
CA CYS A 6 -9.70 -28.13 2.82
C CYS A 6 -9.06 -28.26 4.21
N LEU A 7 -7.79 -28.69 4.25
CA LEU A 7 -7.02 -28.74 5.50
C LEU A 7 -6.80 -27.34 6.07
N ASN A 8 -6.52 -26.37 5.20
CA ASN A 8 -6.17 -25.02 5.57
C ASN A 8 -7.22 -24.01 5.11
N ASN A 9 -7.44 -22.98 5.92
CA ASN A 9 -8.26 -21.84 5.54
C ASN A 9 -7.53 -20.99 4.48
N PRO A 10 -8.17 -20.58 3.37
CA PRO A 10 -7.54 -19.76 2.33
C PRO A 10 -6.90 -18.47 2.82
N ASN A 11 -7.47 -17.83 3.85
CA ASN A 11 -6.96 -16.58 4.42
C ASN A 11 -5.62 -16.72 5.15
N VAL A 12 -5.07 -17.93 5.27
CA VAL A 12 -3.72 -18.13 5.81
C VAL A 12 -2.62 -18.01 4.76
N PHE A 13 -2.99 -17.86 3.48
CA PHE A 13 -2.06 -17.70 2.37
C PHE A 13 -2.07 -16.27 1.82
N CYS A 14 -0.94 -15.83 1.30
CA CYS A 14 -0.83 -14.56 0.60
C CYS A 14 -1.56 -14.66 -0.74
N TYR A 15 -2.48 -13.73 -1.00
CA TYR A 15 -3.20 -13.67 -2.27
C TYR A 15 -2.31 -13.37 -3.48
N ILE A 16 -1.10 -12.83 -3.26
CA ILE A 16 -0.16 -12.50 -4.35
C ILE A 16 0.72 -13.69 -4.70
N CYS A 17 1.41 -14.26 -3.72
CA CYS A 17 2.41 -15.30 -4.00
C CYS A 17 1.98 -16.71 -3.60
N GLY A 18 0.84 -16.88 -2.91
CA GLY A 18 0.38 -18.17 -2.40
C GLY A 18 1.12 -18.69 -1.17
N CYS A 19 2.13 -17.96 -0.70
CA CYS A 19 2.92 -18.39 0.45
C CYS A 19 2.13 -18.29 1.76
N PHE A 20 2.48 -19.13 2.73
CA PHE A 20 1.88 -19.10 4.06
C PHE A 20 2.24 -17.81 4.81
N VAL A 21 1.22 -17.18 5.41
CA VAL A 21 1.35 -15.92 6.15
C VAL A 21 0.89 -16.10 7.60
N LEU A 22 1.82 -15.83 8.50
CA LEU A 22 1.54 -15.78 9.94
C LEU A 22 0.49 -14.72 10.22
N GLN A 23 -0.41 -14.98 11.18
CA GLN A 23 -1.53 -14.08 11.48
C GLN A 23 -1.12 -12.61 11.68
N LYS A 24 0.00 -12.36 12.38
CA LYS A 24 0.55 -11.02 12.62
C LYS A 24 1.10 -10.32 11.36
N GLN A 25 1.36 -11.07 10.30
CA GLN A 25 1.93 -10.60 9.03
C GLN A 25 0.87 -10.50 7.92
N ARG A 26 -0.38 -10.88 8.20
CA ARG A 26 -1.47 -10.78 7.23
C ARG A 26 -1.85 -9.33 7.07
N GLN A 27 -1.93 -8.89 5.82
CA GLN A 27 -2.32 -7.54 5.43
C GLN A 27 -3.36 -7.64 4.33
N GLU A 28 -4.30 -6.70 4.33
CA GLU A 28 -5.28 -6.57 3.27
C GLU A 28 -4.68 -5.82 2.07
N ILE A 29 -5.04 -6.25 0.87
CA ILE A 29 -4.61 -5.58 -0.37
C ILE A 29 -5.65 -4.50 -0.69
N THR A 30 -5.44 -3.31 -0.14
CA THR A 30 -6.32 -2.15 -0.33
C THR A 30 -6.19 -1.55 -1.74
N ALA A 31 -7.10 -0.66 -2.12
CA ALA A 31 -6.99 0.12 -3.35
C ALA A 31 -5.69 0.93 -3.38
N PHE A 32 -5.30 1.52 -2.25
CA PHE A 32 -4.03 2.21 -2.09
C PHE A 32 -2.84 1.31 -2.46
N VAL A 33 -2.78 0.08 -1.93
CA VAL A 33 -1.68 -0.86 -2.24
C VAL A 33 -1.64 -1.20 -3.73
N LYS A 34 -2.79 -1.42 -4.37
CA LYS A 34 -2.87 -1.69 -5.81
C LYS A 34 -2.37 -0.50 -6.63
N ASN A 35 -2.77 0.72 -6.25
CA ASN A 35 -2.40 1.95 -6.95
C ASN A 35 -0.92 2.29 -6.76
N ALA A 36 -0.40 2.20 -5.54
CA ALA A 36 1.01 2.42 -5.23
C ALA A 36 1.91 1.41 -5.95
N TYR A 37 1.51 0.13 -5.97
CA TYR A 37 2.22 -0.90 -6.72
C TYR A 37 2.28 -0.57 -8.21
N PHE A 38 1.13 -0.21 -8.81
CA PHE A 38 1.08 0.18 -10.22
C PHE A 38 1.91 1.44 -10.51
N ALA A 39 1.84 2.47 -9.66
CA ALA A 39 2.59 3.70 -9.83
C ALA A 39 4.11 3.47 -9.78
N TYR A 40 4.58 2.60 -8.88
CA TYR A 40 6.00 2.34 -8.69
C TYR A 40 6.59 1.37 -9.72
N PHE A 41 5.86 0.30 -10.02
CA PHE A 41 6.34 -0.80 -10.87
C PHE A 41 5.84 -0.69 -12.33
N GLY A 42 4.88 0.19 -12.63
CA GLY A 42 4.29 0.34 -13.97
C GLY A 42 3.41 -0.84 -14.41
N VAL A 43 3.18 -1.83 -13.54
CA VAL A 43 2.41 -3.04 -13.82
C VAL A 43 1.33 -3.25 -12.77
N LYS A 44 0.17 -3.75 -13.20
CA LYS A 44 -0.93 -4.04 -12.27
C LYS A 44 -0.54 -5.22 -11.38
N LEU A 45 -0.88 -5.11 -10.09
CA LEU A 45 -0.70 -6.19 -9.14
C LEU A 45 -1.58 -7.39 -9.53
N VAL A 46 -0.94 -8.46 -9.99
CA VAL A 46 -1.62 -9.71 -10.41
C VAL A 46 -1.58 -10.71 -9.25
N PRO A 47 -2.73 -11.07 -8.64
CA PRO A 47 -2.77 -12.07 -7.61
C PRO A 47 -2.54 -13.47 -8.18
N MET A 48 -2.18 -14.40 -7.30
CA MET A 48 -2.22 -15.82 -7.60
C MET A 48 -3.64 -16.25 -7.92
N VAL A 49 -3.81 -17.12 -8.92
CA VAL A 49 -5.13 -17.61 -9.34
C VAL A 49 -5.40 -18.95 -8.70
N TRP A 50 -6.54 -19.04 -8.02
CA TRP A 50 -7.02 -20.22 -7.32
C TRP A 50 -8.31 -20.70 -7.98
N TRP A 51 -8.24 -21.84 -8.64
CA TRP A 51 -9.37 -22.47 -9.29
C TRP A 51 -10.06 -23.45 -8.34
N GLU A 52 -11.29 -23.82 -8.67
CA GLU A 52 -11.97 -24.89 -7.96
C GLU A 52 -11.21 -26.21 -8.17
N PRO A 53 -10.78 -26.87 -7.08
CA PRO A 53 -10.02 -28.10 -7.17
C PRO A 53 -10.90 -29.22 -7.73
N LYS A 54 -10.37 -30.06 -8.64
CA LYS A 54 -11.11 -31.24 -9.13
C LYS A 54 -11.38 -32.24 -8.02
N ASN A 55 -10.44 -32.33 -7.08
CA ASN A 55 -10.54 -33.16 -5.88
C ASN A 55 -9.59 -32.63 -4.79
N HIS A 56 -9.81 -33.06 -3.54
CA HIS A 56 -8.97 -32.61 -2.44
C HIS A 56 -7.63 -33.34 -2.32
N GLY A 57 -7.45 -34.52 -2.91
CA GLY A 57 -6.27 -35.36 -2.68
C GLY A 57 -4.99 -34.82 -3.33
N ASP A 58 -5.05 -34.44 -4.60
CA ASP A 58 -3.89 -34.03 -5.40
C ASP A 58 -4.02 -32.65 -6.07
N ASP A 59 -5.24 -32.17 -6.24
CA ASP A 59 -5.54 -30.93 -6.96
C ASP A 59 -6.14 -29.85 -6.04
N CYS A 60 -5.90 -29.90 -4.73
CA CYS A 60 -6.36 -28.84 -3.83
C CYS A 60 -5.19 -28.26 -3.03
N TYR A 61 -4.76 -27.07 -3.39
CA TYR A 61 -3.60 -26.43 -2.75
C TYR A 61 -3.79 -26.24 -1.24
N PHE A 62 -5.01 -25.91 -0.82
CA PHE A 62 -5.35 -25.74 0.58
C PHE A 62 -5.37 -27.06 1.37
N PHE A 63 -5.53 -28.20 0.70
CA PHE A 63 -5.46 -29.52 1.32
C PHE A 63 -4.04 -30.10 1.28
N CYS A 64 -3.37 -30.02 0.13
CA CYS A 64 -2.08 -30.65 -0.09
C CYS A 64 -0.95 -29.99 0.71
N LEU A 65 -1.10 -28.73 1.11
CA LEU A 65 -0.10 -28.03 1.93
C LEU A 65 -0.18 -28.39 3.40
N LYS A 66 0.91 -28.93 3.94
CA LYS A 66 1.06 -29.15 5.39
C LYS A 66 1.78 -27.94 6.00
N ILE A 67 1.03 -27.01 6.58
CA ILE A 67 1.56 -25.80 7.21
C ILE A 67 1.57 -25.87 8.75
N GLU A 68 1.03 -26.94 9.34
CA GLU A 68 1.09 -27.18 10.77
C GLU A 68 2.53 -27.27 11.26
N GLY A 69 2.85 -26.63 12.39
CA GLY A 69 4.19 -26.58 12.96
C GLY A 69 5.14 -25.54 12.33
N TYR A 70 4.72 -24.86 11.26
CA TYR A 70 5.51 -23.77 10.69
C TYR A 70 5.30 -22.44 11.43
N ASN A 71 6.39 -21.72 11.62
CA ASN A 71 6.51 -20.46 12.33
C ASN A 71 7.47 -19.52 11.57
N ALA A 72 7.73 -18.33 12.11
CA ALA A 72 8.56 -17.32 11.46
C ALA A 72 9.98 -17.79 11.11
N LYS A 73 10.54 -18.75 11.88
CA LYS A 73 11.92 -19.23 11.73
C LYS A 73 12.07 -20.36 10.72
N ASN A 74 11.02 -21.17 10.52
CA ASN A 74 11.10 -22.39 9.69
C ASN A 74 10.17 -22.36 8.46
N LYS A 75 9.34 -21.32 8.27
CA LYS A 75 8.39 -21.23 7.14
C LYS A 75 9.05 -21.31 5.75
N GLN A 76 10.35 -21.01 5.65
CA GLN A 76 11.13 -21.18 4.42
C GLN A 76 11.27 -22.64 3.97
N GLY A 77 11.04 -23.61 4.88
CA GLY A 77 11.04 -25.04 4.54
C GLY A 77 9.72 -25.54 3.93
N ILE A 78 8.69 -24.69 3.80
CA ILE A 78 7.42 -25.08 3.20
C ILE A 78 7.63 -25.29 1.69
N VAL A 79 7.32 -26.49 1.22
CA VAL A 79 7.33 -26.82 -0.21
C VAL A 79 5.96 -26.52 -0.79
N TYR A 80 5.92 -25.60 -1.74
CA TYR A 80 4.70 -25.22 -2.44
C TYR A 80 4.53 -26.04 -3.73
N PRO A 81 3.46 -26.84 -3.87
CA PRO A 81 3.23 -27.63 -5.07
C PRO A 81 2.84 -26.73 -6.24
N ASN A 82 3.12 -27.19 -7.46
CA ASN A 82 2.64 -26.57 -8.70
C ASN A 82 1.50 -27.43 -9.24
N ILE A 83 0.26 -27.03 -9.00
CA ILE A 83 -0.95 -27.79 -9.35
C ILE A 83 -1.95 -26.93 -10.12
N PRO A 84 -2.80 -27.53 -10.97
CA PRO A 84 -3.76 -26.79 -11.78
C PRO A 84 -4.69 -25.88 -10.98
N SER A 85 -5.12 -26.32 -9.80
CA SER A 85 -6.00 -25.52 -8.93
C SER A 85 -5.36 -24.23 -8.39
N ALA A 86 -4.04 -24.07 -8.50
CA ALA A 86 -3.29 -23.02 -7.84
C ALA A 86 -2.14 -22.56 -8.74
N MET A 87 -2.50 -21.77 -9.73
CA MET A 87 -1.56 -21.23 -10.72
C MET A 87 -0.85 -20.01 -10.15
N ARG A 88 0.47 -20.11 -10.08
CA ARG A 88 1.32 -18.98 -9.70
C ARG A 88 1.16 -17.84 -10.71
N PRO A 89 1.26 -16.58 -10.28
CA PRO A 89 1.40 -15.48 -11.21
C PRO A 89 2.57 -15.79 -12.15
N VAL A 90 2.32 -15.69 -13.45
CA VAL A 90 3.36 -15.91 -14.45
C VAL A 90 4.41 -14.81 -14.23
N PRO A 91 5.68 -15.17 -13.98
CA PRO A 91 6.75 -14.19 -13.95
C PRO A 91 6.67 -13.38 -15.24
N HIS A 92 6.72 -12.05 -15.11
CA HIS A 92 6.87 -11.16 -16.26
C HIS A 92 7.96 -11.75 -17.18
N GLY A 93 7.57 -12.16 -18.38
CA GLY A 93 8.44 -12.89 -19.31
C GLY A 93 9.65 -12.04 -19.72
N PRO A 94 10.61 -12.57 -20.50
CA PRO A 94 11.80 -11.80 -20.91
C PRO A 94 11.49 -10.49 -21.66
N GLU A 95 10.27 -10.33 -22.21
CA GLU A 95 9.78 -9.08 -22.82
C GLU A 95 9.16 -8.09 -21.83
N VAL A 96 8.83 -8.51 -20.61
CA VAL A 96 8.31 -7.65 -19.55
C VAL A 96 9.38 -7.59 -18.46
N ALA A 97 10.18 -6.53 -18.47
CA ALA A 97 11.25 -6.34 -17.49
C ALA A 97 10.69 -6.52 -16.06
N VAL A 98 11.42 -7.25 -15.21
CA VAL A 98 11.17 -7.23 -13.76
C VAL A 98 11.14 -5.76 -13.38
N PRO A 99 10.01 -5.26 -12.86
CA PRO A 99 9.84 -3.83 -12.74
C PRO A 99 10.88 -3.32 -11.73
N ILE A 100 11.82 -2.54 -12.25
CA ILE A 100 12.84 -1.90 -11.46
C ILE A 100 12.13 -0.73 -10.76
N PRO A 101 12.30 -0.57 -9.43
CA PRO A 101 12.00 0.66 -8.74
C PRO A 101 12.26 1.90 -9.60
N THR A 102 11.21 2.60 -10.03
CA THR A 102 11.41 3.89 -10.67
C THR A 102 11.53 4.94 -9.57
N ASP A 103 12.50 5.85 -9.65
CA ASP A 103 12.84 6.88 -8.63
C ASP A 103 11.70 7.89 -8.31
N VAL A 104 10.47 7.65 -8.78
CA VAL A 104 9.32 8.58 -8.70
C VAL A 104 8.70 8.66 -7.30
N LEU A 105 9.04 7.76 -6.36
CA LEU A 105 8.45 7.76 -5.01
C LEU A 105 9.06 8.77 -4.02
N GLN A 106 9.77 9.80 -4.48
CA GLN A 106 10.10 10.94 -3.61
C GLN A 106 8.99 12.01 -3.52
N SER A 107 7.86 11.87 -4.22
CA SER A 107 6.83 12.93 -4.26
C SER A 107 5.39 12.56 -3.94
N VAL A 108 5.07 11.31 -3.55
CA VAL A 108 3.67 10.90 -3.25
C VAL A 108 3.54 10.07 -1.97
N SER A 109 3.86 10.69 -0.84
CA SER A 109 3.02 10.56 0.35
C SER A 109 2.27 11.89 0.41
N SER A 110 0.94 11.93 0.39
CA SER A 110 0.07 11.33 1.39
C SER A 110 -1.43 11.51 1.04
N GLU A 111 -2.32 10.96 1.90
CA GLU A 111 -3.77 11.20 2.06
C GLU A 111 -4.72 10.80 0.88
N SER A 112 -5.91 10.20 1.01
CA SER A 112 -6.73 9.67 2.11
C SER A 112 -8.00 9.05 1.49
N ASP A 113 -8.56 7.99 2.09
CA ASP A 113 -9.93 7.53 1.82
C ASP A 113 -10.91 8.37 2.68
N ARG A 114 -11.89 9.03 2.04
CA ARG A 114 -13.17 9.40 2.67
C ARG A 114 -14.32 9.23 1.68
N ASP A 115 -15.26 8.41 2.10
CA ASP A 115 -16.53 8.09 1.47
C ASP A 115 -17.59 9.12 1.92
N SER A 116 -18.38 9.69 1.00
CA SER A 116 -19.77 10.14 1.26
C SER A 116 -20.48 10.57 -0.04
N SER A 117 -21.48 9.77 -0.41
CA SER A 117 -22.81 10.14 -0.94
C SER A 117 -23.03 11.42 -1.77
N SER A 118 -23.55 11.18 -2.99
CA SER A 118 -24.42 12.02 -3.86
C SER A 118 -25.09 13.23 -3.22
N ASP A 119 -24.94 14.42 -3.84
CA ASP A 119 -26.04 15.10 -4.56
C ASP A 119 -25.55 16.36 -5.32
N ASN A 120 -26.16 16.58 -6.49
CA ASN A 120 -25.88 17.60 -7.50
C ASN A 120 -25.87 19.04 -6.98
N VAL A 121 -24.84 19.84 -7.33
CA VAL A 121 -25.03 21.21 -7.87
C VAL A 121 -23.87 21.54 -8.82
N SER A 122 -24.24 21.94 -10.04
CA SER A 122 -23.41 22.60 -11.04
C SER A 122 -22.82 23.89 -10.50
N ASP A 123 -21.52 24.14 -10.68
CA ASP A 123 -21.06 25.51 -10.91
C ASP A 123 -19.71 25.55 -11.64
N ALA A 124 -19.62 26.56 -12.48
CA ALA A 124 -18.64 26.73 -13.54
C ALA A 124 -17.20 26.88 -13.02
N TYR A 125 -16.26 26.27 -13.74
CA TYR A 125 -14.83 26.48 -13.60
C TYR A 125 -14.49 27.95 -13.86
N GLN A 126 -14.38 28.75 -12.81
CA GLN A 126 -13.63 29.99 -12.86
C GLN A 126 -12.16 29.63 -12.67
N ALA A 127 -11.40 29.69 -13.77
CA ALA A 127 -9.96 29.68 -13.72
C ALA A 127 -9.52 31.00 -13.05
N GLU A 128 -9.23 30.92 -11.76
CA GLU A 128 -8.52 31.97 -11.03
C GLU A 128 -7.12 32.10 -11.66
N ASP A 129 -6.77 33.34 -11.97
CA ASP A 129 -5.50 33.77 -12.54
C ASP A 129 -4.34 33.23 -11.69
N ILE A 130 -3.54 32.33 -12.26
CA ILE A 130 -2.35 31.80 -11.60
C ILE A 130 -1.34 32.94 -11.53
N SER A 131 -1.44 33.71 -10.46
CA SER A 131 -0.40 34.65 -10.07
C SER A 131 0.87 33.84 -9.85
N ASP A 132 1.88 34.09 -10.68
CA ASP A 132 3.22 33.47 -10.74
C ASP A 132 4.05 33.63 -9.44
N LYS A 133 3.41 33.99 -8.33
CA LYS A 133 4.05 34.29 -7.06
C LYS A 133 3.97 33.07 -6.14
N PRO A 134 5.11 32.57 -5.63
CA PRO A 134 5.11 31.44 -4.72
C PRO A 134 4.27 31.78 -3.48
N GLU A 135 3.24 30.99 -3.25
CA GLU A 135 2.37 31.09 -2.09
C GLU A 135 3.20 30.71 -0.84
N VAL A 136 3.31 31.64 0.10
CA VAL A 136 4.09 31.47 1.32
C VAL A 136 3.14 31.15 2.47
N PHE A 137 3.52 30.18 3.30
CA PHE A 137 2.74 29.82 4.48
C PHE A 137 2.77 30.95 5.52
N THR A 138 1.60 31.30 6.01
CA THR A 138 1.38 32.18 7.17
C THR A 138 1.55 31.42 8.49
N GLN A 139 1.67 32.13 9.61
CA GLN A 139 1.85 31.49 10.92
C GLN A 139 0.64 30.64 11.33
N SER A 140 -0.58 31.06 10.99
CA SER A 140 -1.81 30.29 11.28
C SER A 140 -1.85 28.99 10.49
N GLU A 141 -1.57 29.03 9.19
CA GLU A 141 -1.56 27.83 8.33
C GLU A 141 -0.52 26.81 8.81
N ILE A 142 0.65 27.27 9.26
CA ILE A 142 1.67 26.39 9.84
C ILE A 142 1.19 25.77 11.15
N ASN A 143 0.55 26.57 12.02
CA ASN A 143 0.04 26.07 13.29
C ASN A 143 -1.09 25.04 13.09
N ASP A 144 -1.99 25.29 12.14
CA ASP A 144 -3.07 24.38 11.78
C ASP A 144 -2.50 23.11 11.16
N LEU A 145 -1.51 23.22 10.25
CA LEU A 145 -0.82 22.06 9.68
C LEU A 145 -0.15 21.17 10.74
N VAL A 146 0.52 21.77 11.73
CA VAL A 146 1.16 21.03 12.83
C VAL A 146 0.11 20.31 13.70
N ARG A 147 -1.03 20.95 13.94
CA ARG A 147 -2.14 20.38 14.72
C ARG A 147 -2.84 19.25 13.98
N ASP A 148 -3.18 19.45 12.71
CA ASP A 148 -3.93 18.50 11.89
C ASP A 148 -3.12 17.22 11.65
N LEU A 149 -1.81 17.36 11.45
CA LEU A 149 -0.88 16.23 11.31
C LEU A 149 -0.42 15.65 12.65
N ASN A 150 -0.79 16.29 13.77
CA ASN A 150 -0.44 15.90 15.13
C ASN A 150 1.06 15.58 15.30
N LEU A 151 1.92 16.45 14.74
CA LEU A 151 3.35 16.19 14.63
C LEU A 151 4.07 16.27 16.00
N PRO A 152 4.96 15.32 16.32
CA PRO A 152 5.82 15.45 17.49
C PRO A 152 6.81 16.61 17.32
N LYS A 153 7.28 17.18 18.44
CA LYS A 153 8.13 18.38 18.48
C LYS A 153 9.31 18.33 17.50
N GLU A 154 10.05 17.22 17.48
CA GLU A 154 11.21 17.04 16.60
C GLU A 154 10.85 17.13 15.12
N SER A 155 9.70 16.54 14.73
CA SER A 155 9.20 16.60 13.35
C SER A 155 8.73 18.00 12.96
N THR A 156 8.13 18.75 13.90
CA THR A 156 7.72 20.14 13.70
C THR A 156 8.91 21.07 13.47
N GLU A 157 10.00 20.89 14.23
CA GLU A 157 11.25 21.63 14.02
C GLU A 157 11.87 21.31 12.65
N LEU A 158 11.87 20.04 12.25
CA LEU A 158 12.40 19.59 10.96
C LEU A 158 11.58 20.14 9.79
N LEU A 159 10.25 20.10 9.89
CA LEU A 159 9.32 20.72 8.95
C LEU A 159 9.63 22.22 8.78
N GLY A 160 9.77 22.93 9.90
CA GLY A 160 10.08 24.35 9.87
C GLY A 160 11.42 24.71 9.25
N SER A 161 12.45 23.91 9.55
CA SER A 161 13.76 24.04 8.92
C SER A 161 13.67 23.89 7.39
N ARG A 162 12.90 22.91 6.91
CA ARG A 162 12.70 22.67 5.47
C ARG A 162 11.91 23.80 4.80
N LEU A 163 10.80 24.25 5.39
CA LEU A 163 10.00 25.36 4.86
C LEU A 163 10.82 26.66 4.78
N LYS A 164 11.64 26.92 5.80
CA LYS A 164 12.56 28.05 5.83
C LYS A 164 13.61 27.96 4.73
N SER A 165 14.22 26.78 4.53
CA SER A 165 15.22 26.57 3.48
C SER A 165 14.68 26.82 2.07
N LYS A 166 13.39 26.51 1.85
CA LYS A 166 12.70 26.71 0.57
C LYS A 166 12.11 28.11 0.39
N LYS A 167 12.30 29.03 1.34
CA LYS A 167 11.72 30.40 1.33
C LYS A 167 10.19 30.42 1.21
N LEU A 168 9.52 29.39 1.74
CA LEU A 168 8.06 29.24 1.70
C LEU A 168 7.36 29.81 2.94
N LEU A 169 8.04 30.67 3.70
CA LEU A 169 7.52 31.24 4.94
C LEU A 169 7.29 32.74 4.78
N SER A 170 6.18 33.22 5.33
CA SER A 170 5.91 34.65 5.39
C SER A 170 6.96 35.38 6.27
N LYS A 171 7.18 36.67 5.99
CA LYS A 171 8.11 37.50 6.77
C LYS A 171 7.53 37.69 8.18
N GLY A 172 8.00 36.90 9.14
CA GLY A 172 7.51 36.90 10.53
C GLY A 172 6.99 35.56 11.03
N ALA A 173 6.96 34.52 10.19
CA ALA A 173 6.67 33.16 10.65
C ALA A 173 7.89 32.55 11.36
N HIS A 174 7.68 32.08 12.60
CA HIS A 174 8.74 31.54 13.45
C HIS A 174 8.35 30.18 14.03
N PHE A 175 9.31 29.25 13.99
CA PHE A 175 9.25 27.96 14.70
C PHE A 175 9.92 28.13 16.07
N SER A 176 9.25 28.82 16.99
CA SER A 176 9.72 29.00 18.37
C SER A 176 8.69 28.57 19.39
N TRP A 177 7.97 27.50 19.09
CA TRP A 177 7.09 26.85 20.05
C TRP A 177 7.84 25.66 20.62
N TYR A 178 7.85 25.55 21.95
CA TYR A 178 8.61 24.61 22.76
C TYR A 178 10.13 24.89 22.84
N ARG A 179 10.52 26.06 23.36
CA ARG A 179 11.73 26.09 24.19
C ARG A 179 11.39 25.63 25.59
#